data_AF-A0A9D1FB68-F1
#
_entry.id   AF-A0A9D1FB68-F1
#
_cell.length_a   1.000
_cell.length_b   1.000
_cell.length_c   1.000
_cell.angle_alpha   90.00
_cell.angle_beta   90.00
_cell.angle_gamma   90.00
#
_symmetry.space_group_name_H-M   'P 1'
#
loop_
_entity.id
_entity.type
_entity.pdbx_description
1 polymer ?
#
loop_
_entity_poly.entity_id
_entity_poly.type
_entity_poly.pdbx_seq_one_letter_code
_entity_poly.pdbx_strand_id
1 'polypeptide(L)'
;MASLLETIMLICFGMSWPMNAYKAYKARTAASTSLTFILLILFGYFCGVGAKLISGTINYVLVMYFINICTVMLNLIMYFRNKAIDNRKAQ
;
A
#
# COMPACT_ATOMS: atom_id res chain seq x y z
N MET A 1 7.61 10.36 22.05
CA MET A 1 6.14 10.25 21.91
C MET A 1 5.66 10.28 20.45
N ALA A 2 6.09 11.24 19.62
CA ALA A 2 5.69 11.32 18.21
C ALA A 2 5.96 10.02 17.42
N SER A 3 7.14 9.41 17.58
CA SER A 3 7.52 8.19 16.86
C SER A 3 6.65 6.97 17.19
N LEU A 4 6.10 6.87 18.41
CA LEU A 4 5.24 5.75 18.81
C LEU A 4 3.88 5.82 18.11
N LEU A 5 3.25 7.00 18.13
CA LEU A 5 1.99 7.26 17.44
C LEU A 5 2.13 7.07 15.92
N GLU A 6 3.24 7.56 15.34
CA GLU A 6 3.55 7.38 13.92
C GLU A 6 3.73 5.89 13.57
N THR A 7 4.39 5.11 14.43
CA THR A 7 4.56 3.67 14.23
C THR A 7 3.21 2.94 14.27
N ILE A 8 2.37 3.22 15.26
CA ILE A 8 1.05 2.58 15.40
C ILE A 8 0.19 2.91 14.17
N MET A 9 0.22 4.17 13.73
CA MET A 9 -0.46 4.60 12.51
C MET A 9 0.03 3.78 11.30
N LEU A 10 1.35 3.68 11.09
CA LEU A 10 1.92 2.92 9.98
C LEU A 10 1.62 1.42 10.05
N ILE A 11 1.54 0.83 11.24
CA ILE A 11 1.16 -0.57 11.42
C ILE A 11 -0.31 -0.77 11.04
N CYS A 12 -1.21 0.10 11.51
CA CYS A 12 -2.62 0.04 11.15
C CYS A 12 -2.84 0.22 9.64
N PHE A 13 -2.17 1.18 9.02
CA PHE A 13 -2.17 1.32 7.56
C PHE A 13 -1.56 0.09 6.88
N GLY A 14 -0.44 -0.40 7.39
CA GLY A 14 0.28 -1.57 6.87
C GLY A 14 -0.57 -2.82 6.81
N MET A 15 -1.44 -3.04 7.81
CA MET A 15 -2.38 -4.16 7.85
C MET A 15 -3.65 -3.93 7.01
N SER A 16 -4.04 -2.69 6.75
CA SER A 16 -5.20 -2.40 5.89
C SER A 16 -4.99 -2.87 4.44
N TRP A 17 -3.73 -2.80 3.95
CA TRP A 17 -3.35 -3.23 2.61
C TRP A 17 -3.46 -4.74 2.37
N PRO A 18 -2.89 -5.66 3.17
CA PRO A 18 -3.05 -7.10 2.98
C PRO A 18 -4.50 -7.54 3.11
N MET A 19 -5.30 -6.91 4.00
CA MET A 19 -6.75 -7.14 4.04
C MET A 19 -7.43 -6.75 2.72
N ASN A 20 -7.06 -5.61 2.14
CA ASN A 20 -7.57 -5.16 0.85
C ASN A 20 -7.15 -6.11 -0.30
N ALA A 21 -5.88 -6.52 -0.33
CA ALA A 21 -5.36 -7.48 -1.31
C ALA A 21 -6.09 -8.83 -1.22
N TYR A 22 -6.37 -9.32 -0.01
CA TYR A 22 -7.13 -10.55 0.19
C TYR A 22 -8.58 -10.43 -0.30
N LYS A 23 -9.24 -9.31 -0.01
CA LYS A 23 -10.60 -9.04 -0.52
C LYS A 23 -10.60 -8.95 -2.04
N ALA A 24 -9.65 -8.24 -2.64
CA ALA A 24 -9.48 -8.16 -4.08
C ALA A 24 -9.27 -9.56 -4.68
N TYR A 25 -8.37 -10.36 -4.11
CA TYR A 25 -8.13 -11.73 -4.53
C TYR A 25 -9.40 -12.59 -4.53
N LYS A 26 -10.20 -12.52 -3.46
CA LYS A 26 -11.46 -13.27 -3.33
C LYS A 26 -12.54 -12.77 -4.30
N ALA A 27 -12.62 -11.46 -4.53
CA ALA A 27 -13.60 -10.85 -5.42
C ALA A 27 -13.40 -11.24 -6.89
N ARG A 28 -12.17 -11.57 -7.32
CA ARG A 28 -11.83 -11.91 -8.73
C ARG A 28 -12.36 -10.90 -9.77
N THR A 29 -12.40 -9.62 -9.39
CA THR A 29 -12.69 -8.47 -10.25
C THR A 29 -11.91 -7.26 -9.75
N ALA A 30 -11.54 -6.36 -10.66
CA ALA A 30 -10.84 -5.11 -10.33
C ALA A 30 -11.80 -3.93 -10.08
N ALA A 31 -13.11 -4.11 -10.27
CA ALA A 31 -14.10 -3.04 -10.18
C ALA A 31 -14.13 -2.31 -8.82
N SER A 32 -13.83 -3.00 -7.71
CA SER A 32 -13.82 -2.41 -6.37
C SER A 32 -12.49 -1.76 -5.98
N THR A 33 -11.44 -1.90 -6.80
CA THR A 33 -10.08 -1.46 -6.45
C THR A 33 -9.66 -0.30 -7.36
N SER A 34 -9.34 0.86 -6.78
CA SER A 34 -8.89 2.03 -7.53
C SER A 34 -7.37 2.04 -7.68
N LEU A 35 -6.86 1.93 -8.92
CA LEU A 35 -5.43 2.03 -9.22
C LEU A 35 -4.87 3.41 -8.87
N THR A 36 -5.63 4.48 -9.12
CA THR A 36 -5.24 5.85 -8.77
C THR A 36 -5.00 5.99 -7.27
N PHE A 37 -5.85 5.35 -6.44
CA PHE A 37 -5.66 5.34 -4.99
C PHE A 37 -4.37 4.63 -4.57
N ILE A 38 -4.07 3.46 -5.16
CA ILE A 38 -2.83 2.71 -4.88
C ILE A 38 -1.60 3.55 -5.25
N LEU A 39 -1.60 4.19 -6.42
CA LEU A 39 -0.48 5.02 -6.87
C LEU A 39 -0.30 6.28 -6.00
N LEU A 40 -1.39 6.94 -5.62
CA LEU A 40 -1.35 8.13 -4.77
C LEU A 40 -0.73 7.81 -3.40
N ILE A 41 -1.11 6.68 -2.82
CA ILE A 41 -0.57 6.21 -1.55
C ILE A 41 0.90 5.84 -1.68
N LEU A 42 1.28 5.14 -2.76
CA LEU A 42 2.67 4.79 -3.02
C LEU A 42 3.54 6.05 -3.10
N PHE A 43 3.07 7.07 -3.83
CA PHE A 43 3.72 8.37 -3.91
C PHE A 43 3.81 9.06 -2.54
N GLY A 44 2.74 9.03 -1.74
CA GLY A 44 2.74 9.54 -0.37
C GLY A 44 3.78 8.86 0.52
N TYR A 45 3.96 7.54 0.43
CA TYR A 45 5.00 6.82 1.16
C TYR A 45 6.40 7.23 0.71
N PHE A 46 6.64 7.41 -0.60
CA PHE A 46 7.92 7.93 -1.09
C PHE A 46 8.23 9.33 -0.57
N CYS A 47 7.24 10.24 -0.58
CA CYS A 47 7.38 11.56 0.01
C CYS A 47 7.66 11.51 1.52
N GLY A 48 7.00 10.62 2.26
CA GLY A 48 7.22 10.42 3.70
C GLY A 48 8.63 9.91 4.02
N VAL A 49 9.13 8.93 3.24
CA VAL A 49 10.51 8.46 3.32
C VAL A 49 11.49 9.58 2.99
N GLY A 50 11.24 10.34 1.92
CA GLY A 50 12.07 11.49 1.53
C GLY A 50 12.16 12.55 2.63
N ALA A 51 11.03 12.91 3.24
CA ALA A 51 10.98 13.86 4.34
C ALA A 51 11.79 13.38 5.57
N LYS A 52 11.73 12.08 5.89
CA LYS A 52 12.54 11.48 6.96
C LYS A 52 14.04 11.46 6.65
N LEU A 53 14.41 11.19 5.40
CA LEU A 53 15.81 11.25 4.95
C LEU A 53 16.37 12.66 5.05
N ILE A 54 15.61 13.67 4.59
CA ILE A 54 16.01 15.09 4.66
C ILE A 54 16.10 15.57 6.12
N SER A 55 15.21 15.09 7.00
CA SER A 55 15.21 15.46 8.42
C SER A 55 16.27 14.71 9.25
N GLY A 56 17.03 13.79 8.64
CA GLY A 56 18.08 13.02 9.32
C GLY A 56 17.59 12.06 10.42
N THR A 57 16.28 11.93 10.60
CA THR A 57 15.67 11.19 11.72
C THR A 57 15.37 9.73 11.32
N ILE A 58 16.43 9.01 10.94
CA ILE A 58 16.37 7.57 10.64
C ILE A 58 16.04 6.82 11.93
N ASN A 59 14.76 6.50 12.12
CA ASN A 59 14.28 5.69 13.23
C ASN A 59 13.74 4.35 12.73
N TYR A 60 13.43 3.44 13.65
CA TYR A 60 12.74 2.18 13.37
C TYR A 60 11.43 2.35 12.58
N VAL A 61 10.83 3.55 12.62
CA VAL A 61 9.66 3.95 11.82
C VAL A 61 9.90 3.83 10.30
N LEU A 62 11.15 4.04 9.84
CA LEU A 62 11.51 3.90 8.43
C LEU A 62 11.29 2.46 7.91
N VAL A 63 11.55 1.46 8.77
CA VAL A 63 11.30 0.05 8.43
C VAL A 63 9.80 -0.20 8.20
N MET A 64 8.94 0.45 8.98
CA MET A 64 7.49 0.37 8.78
C MET A 64 7.03 1.04 7.48
N TYR A 65 7.71 2.09 7.02
CA TYR A 65 7.48 2.67 5.69
C TYR A 65 7.83 1.67 4.58
N PHE A 66 8.96 0.98 4.67
CA PHE A 66 9.34 -0.05 3.70
C PHE A 66 8.33 -1.21 3.66
N ILE A 67 7.91 -1.70 4.82
CA ILE A 67 6.89 -2.76 4.91
C ILE A 67 5.59 -2.30 4.22
N ASN A 68 5.16 -1.07 4.46
CA ASN A 68 3.98 -0.49 3.81
C ASN A 68 4.12 -0.42 2.27
N ILE A 69 5.27 0.02 1.76
CA ILE A 69 5.53 0.03 0.31
C ILE A 69 5.44 -1.40 -0.24
N CYS A 70 6.00 -2.40 0.44
CA CYS A 70 5.92 -3.80 0.03
C CYS A 70 4.46 -4.32 0.01
N THR A 71 3.64 -4.03 1.02
CA THR A 71 2.23 -4.47 1.04
C THR A 71 1.35 -3.72 0.04
N VAL A 72 1.62 -2.44 -0.23
CA VAL A 72 0.97 -1.68 -1.31
C VAL A 72 1.35 -2.25 -2.68
N MET A 73 2.60 -2.64 -2.88
CA MET A 73 3.03 -3.32 -4.12
C MET A 73 2.30 -4.64 -4.35
N LEU A 74 2.06 -5.43 -3.29
CA LEU A 74 1.22 -6.64 -3.40
C LEU A 74 -0.21 -6.30 -3.86
N ASN A 75 -0.79 -5.21 -3.37
CA ASN A 75 -2.11 -4.74 -3.84
C ASN A 75 -2.07 -4.36 -5.33
N LEU A 76 -1.01 -3.68 -5.78
CA LEU A 76 -0.84 -3.32 -7.18
C LEU A 76 -0.78 -4.56 -8.08
N ILE A 77 0.00 -5.58 -7.68
CA ILE A 77 0.08 -6.85 -8.42
C ILE A 77 -1.29 -7.55 -8.48
N MET A 78 -2.01 -7.59 -7.34
CA MET A 78 -3.36 -8.17 -7.30
C MET A 78 -4.36 -7.41 -8.17
N TYR A 79 -4.25 -6.08 -8.22
CA TYR A 79 -5.06 -5.26 -9.12
C TYR A 79 -4.83 -5.63 -10.60
N PHE A 80 -3.56 -5.71 -11.04
CA PHE A 80 -3.25 -6.10 -12.43
C PHE A 80 -3.74 -7.51 -12.76
N ARG A 81 -3.57 -8.46 -11.84
CA ARG A 81 -4.11 -9.82 -12.00
C ARG A 81 -5.63 -9.81 -12.16
N ASN A 82 -6.33 -9.09 -11.30
CA ASN A 82 -7.79 -9.00 -11.36
C ASN A 82 -8.28 -8.27 -12.62
N LYS A 83 -7.55 -7.24 -13.08
CA LYS A 83 -7.86 -6.53 -14.32
C LYS A 83 -7.72 -7.46 -15.53
N ALA A 84 -6.73 -8.35 -15.54
CA ALA A 84 -6.60 -9.37 -16.59
C ALA A 84 -7.76 -10.38 -16.58
N ILE A 85 -8.25 -10.75 -15.39
CA ILE A 85 -9.44 -11.64 -15.25
C ILE A 85 -10.70 -10.93 -15.76
N ASP A 86 -10.86 -9.64 -15.46
CA ASP A 86 -12.00 -8.83 -15.88
C ASP A 86 -12.05 -8.67 -17.41
N ASN A 87 -10.91 -8.34 -18.04
CA ASN A 87 -10.79 -8.27 -19.50
C ASN A 87 -11.15 -9.59 -20.20
N ARG A 88 -10.83 -10.75 -19.59
CA ARG A 88 -11.20 -12.06 -20.14
C ARG A 88 -12.69 -12.39 -20.01
N LYS A 89 -13.41 -11.77 -19.08
CA LYS A 89 -14.86 -11.93 -18.90
C LYS A 89 -15.67 -10.98 -19.79
N ALA A 90 -15.04 -9.89 -20.26
CA ALA A 90 -15.65 -8.91 -21.15
C ALA A 90 -15.51 -9.26 -22.64
N GLN A 91 -14.68 -10.26 -22.98
CA GLN A 91 -14.64 -10.92 -24.29
C GLN A 91 -15.61 -12.10 -24.34
#